data_AF-A0A4Y2E2K5-F1
#
_entry.id   AF-A0A4Y2E2K5-F1
#
_cell.length_a   1.000
_cell.length_b   1.000
_cell.length_c   1.000
_cell.angle_alpha   90.00
_cell.angle_beta   90.00
_cell.angle_gamma   90.00
#
_symmetry.space_group_name_H-M   'P 1'
#
loop_
_entity.id
_entity.type
_entity.pdbx_description
1 polymer ?
#
loop_
_entity_poly.entity_id
_entity_poly.type
_entity_poly.pdbx_seq_one_letter_code
_entity_poly.pdbx_strand_id
1 'polypeptide(L)'
;MPKRKGGITGDAASRRETIRKRERRVVETEEERSRRLSTMAQRCQERRAEETEEQRNSRLPDKAQRGQERRAEGTEEQRNSRLAVMAQRGQRRRAEGTD
;
A
#
# COMPACT_ATOMS: atom_id res chain seq x y z
N MET A 1 17.79 4.29 -34.65
CA MET A 1 17.45 5.02 -33.40
C MET A 1 16.09 4.52 -32.90
N PRO A 2 15.78 4.40 -31.59
CA PRO A 2 16.44 4.98 -30.42
C PRO A 2 16.86 3.95 -29.34
N LYS A 3 17.94 4.23 -28.60
CA LYS A 3 18.15 3.65 -27.27
C LYS A 3 18.50 4.80 -26.32
N ARG A 4 17.47 5.37 -25.68
CA ARG A 4 17.67 6.22 -24.50
C ARG A 4 18.01 5.30 -23.33
N LYS A 5 19.30 5.05 -23.10
CA LYS A 5 19.78 4.57 -21.80
C LYS A 5 19.71 5.74 -20.82
N GLY A 6 18.53 6.03 -20.30
CA GLY A 6 18.36 6.93 -19.15
C GLY A 6 18.69 6.20 -17.86
N GLY A 7 19.97 5.85 -17.68
CA GLY A 7 20.45 5.11 -16.52
C GLY A 7 21.28 5.98 -15.59
N ILE A 8 20.71 6.24 -14.39
CA ILE A 8 21.42 6.26 -13.11
C ILE A 8 22.46 7.39 -12.92
N THR A 9 22.10 8.64 -13.19
CA THR A 9 22.61 9.76 -12.40
C THR A 9 21.50 10.22 -11.47
N GLY A 10 21.20 9.38 -10.48
CA GLY A 10 20.39 9.82 -9.34
C GLY A 10 21.19 10.89 -8.62
N ASP A 11 20.76 12.15 -8.79
CA ASP A 11 21.37 13.33 -8.20
C ASP A 11 21.77 13.07 -6.74
N ALA A 12 23.01 13.43 -6.39
CA ALA A 12 23.55 13.17 -5.06
C ALA A 12 22.71 13.84 -3.96
N ALA A 13 22.05 14.98 -4.27
CA ALA A 13 21.15 15.64 -3.34
C ALA A 13 19.83 14.86 -3.18
N SER A 14 19.25 14.31 -4.25
CA SER A 14 18.09 13.41 -4.19
C SER A 14 18.34 12.17 -3.32
N ARG A 15 19.51 11.54 -3.45
CA ARG A 15 19.90 10.41 -2.57
C ARG A 15 20.00 10.85 -1.11
N ARG A 16 20.68 11.97 -0.81
CA ARG A 16 20.78 12.53 0.55
C ARG A 16 19.40 12.86 1.14
N GLU A 17 18.46 13.34 0.33
CA GLU A 17 17.11 13.66 0.77
C GLU A 17 16.32 12.41 1.17
N THR A 18 16.42 11.32 0.40
CA THR A 18 15.76 10.05 0.74
C THR A 18 16.28 9.44 2.05
N ILE A 19 17.59 9.54 2.29
CA ILE A 19 18.23 9.12 3.55
C ILE A 19 17.71 9.96 4.72
N ARG A 20 17.75 11.30 4.60
CA ARG A 20 17.25 12.21 5.63
C ARG A 20 15.76 11.96 5.96
N LYS A 21 14.92 11.74 4.94
CA LYS A 21 13.51 11.37 5.14
C LYS A 21 13.35 10.04 5.86
N ARG A 22 14.26 9.08 5.66
CA ARG A 22 14.25 7.80 6.37
C ARG A 22 14.69 7.96 7.82
N GLU A 23 15.79 8.67 8.07
CA GLU A 23 16.29 8.96 9.43
C GLU A 23 15.25 9.67 10.29
N ARG A 24 14.59 10.70 9.74
CA ARG A 24 13.46 11.36 10.40
C ARG A 24 12.36 10.39 10.82
N ARG A 25 12.03 9.41 9.97
CA ARG A 25 11.00 8.40 10.26
C ARG A 25 11.43 7.35 11.30
N VAL A 26 12.73 7.15 11.50
CA VAL A 26 13.26 6.20 12.50
C VAL A 26 13.21 6.80 13.90
N VAL A 27 13.44 8.11 14.02
CA VAL A 27 13.45 8.83 15.31
C VAL A 27 12.09 9.43 15.69
N GLU A 28 11.07 9.30 14.84
CA GLU A 28 9.71 9.77 15.11
C GLU A 28 9.13 9.13 16.37
N THR A 29 8.53 9.94 17.23
CA THR A 29 7.71 9.44 18.34
C THR A 29 6.43 8.78 17.80
N GLU A 30 5.76 7.96 18.61
CA GLU A 30 4.50 7.32 18.20
C GLU A 30 3.41 8.35 17.86
N GLU A 31 3.35 9.46 18.58
CA GLU A 31 2.42 10.55 18.32
C GLU A 31 2.70 11.26 16.99
N GLU A 32 3.96 11.56 16.70
CA GLU A 32 4.36 12.18 15.44
C GLU A 32 4.14 11.23 14.25
N ARG A 33 4.46 9.95 14.43
CA ARG A 33 4.18 8.91 13.44
C ARG A 33 2.68 8.80 13.17
N SER A 34 1.86 8.80 14.22
CA SER A 34 0.41 8.73 14.13
C SER A 34 -0.18 9.96 13.43
N ARG A 35 0.26 11.17 13.78
CA ARG A 35 -0.11 12.42 13.10
C ARG A 35 0.25 12.37 11.62
N ARG A 36 1.48 11.97 11.27
CA ARG A 36 1.93 11.87 9.88
C ARG A 36 1.10 10.85 9.07
N LEU A 37 0.86 9.66 9.62
CA LEU A 37 0.05 8.63 8.97
C LEU A 37 -1.41 9.08 8.81
N SER A 38 -1.97 9.76 9.80
CA SER A 38 -3.31 10.34 9.73
C SER A 38 -3.44 11.36 8.59
N THR A 39 -2.52 12.32 8.51
CA THR A 39 -2.51 13.31 7.41
C THR A 39 -2.37 12.64 6.03
N MET A 40 -1.55 11.59 5.90
CA MET A 40 -1.42 10.84 4.66
C MET A 40 -2.70 10.08 4.30
N ALA A 41 -3.38 9.49 5.29
CA ALA A 41 -4.65 8.80 5.11
C ALA A 41 -5.74 9.77 4.65
N GLN A 42 -5.85 10.94 5.28
CA GLN A 42 -6.80 11.99 4.90
C GLN A 42 -6.60 12.43 3.45
N ARG A 43 -5.36 12.78 3.06
CA ARG A 43 -5.06 13.16 1.66
C ARG A 43 -5.37 12.05 0.67
N CYS A 44 -5.17 10.79 1.04
CA CYS A 44 -5.50 9.66 0.18
C CYS A 44 -7.03 9.51 0.01
N GLN A 45 -7.80 9.79 1.06
CA GLN A 45 -9.25 9.80 1.01
C GLN A 45 -9.77 10.95 0.14
N GLU A 46 -9.26 12.17 0.31
CA GLU A 46 -9.60 13.34 -0.52
C GLU A 46 -9.37 13.03 -2.00
N ARG A 47 -8.17 12.55 -2.35
CA ARG A 47 -7.84 12.15 -3.73
C ARG A 47 -8.74 11.03 -4.29
N ARG A 48 -9.30 10.20 -3.42
CA ARG A 48 -10.21 9.11 -3.82
C ARG A 48 -11.64 9.58 -3.96
N ALA A 49 -12.04 10.61 -3.22
CA ALA A 49 -13.33 11.27 -3.35
C ALA A 49 -13.40 12.10 -4.65
N GLU A 50 -12.28 12.69 -5.04
CA GLU A 50 -12.14 13.46 -6.30
C GLU A 50 -11.83 12.58 -7.53
N GLU A 51 -11.74 11.26 -7.36
CA GLU A 51 -11.39 10.34 -8.44
C GLU A 51 -12.52 10.23 -9.47
N THR A 52 -12.20 10.43 -10.75
CA THR A 52 -13.18 10.24 -11.82
C THR A 52 -13.47 8.75 -12.05
N GLU A 53 -14.61 8.42 -12.65
CA GLU A 53 -14.94 7.02 -12.97
C GLU A 53 -13.88 6.37 -13.88
N GLU A 54 -13.28 7.10 -14.82
CA GLU A 54 -12.19 6.58 -15.67
C GLU A 54 -10.91 6.26 -14.85
N GLN A 55 -10.52 7.16 -13.93
CA GLN A 55 -9.40 6.92 -13.02
C GLN A 55 -9.68 5.73 -12.09
N ARG A 56 -10.91 5.62 -11.59
CA ARG A 56 -11.34 4.50 -10.76
C ARG A 56 -11.31 3.18 -11.53
N ASN A 57 -11.77 3.19 -12.78
CA ASN A 57 -11.81 2.03 -13.67
C ASN A 57 -10.43 1.58 -14.14
N SER A 58 -9.43 2.46 -14.13
CA SER A 58 -8.02 2.05 -14.32
C SER A 58 -7.36 1.59 -13.01
N ARG A 59 -7.65 2.24 -11.87
CA ARG A 59 -7.04 1.93 -10.57
C ARG A 59 -7.49 0.59 -9.97
N LEU A 60 -8.77 0.23 -10.08
CA LEU A 60 -9.30 -0.98 -9.44
C LEU A 60 -8.77 -2.28 -10.07
N PRO A 61 -8.74 -2.44 -11.40
CA PRO A 61 -8.11 -3.59 -12.04
C PRO A 61 -6.63 -3.73 -11.70
N ASP A 62 -5.86 -2.62 -11.69
CA ASP A 62 -4.43 -2.66 -11.36
C ASP A 62 -4.19 -3.17 -9.91
N LYS A 63 -5.04 -2.76 -8.96
CA LYS A 63 -5.01 -3.29 -7.58
C LYS A 63 -5.41 -4.76 -7.51
N ALA A 64 -6.38 -5.20 -8.32
CA ALA A 64 -6.80 -6.59 -8.37
C ALA A 64 -5.69 -7.48 -8.94
N GLN A 65 -5.06 -7.05 -10.04
CA GLN A 65 -3.94 -7.74 -10.68
C GLN A 65 -2.76 -7.91 -9.72
N ARG A 66 -2.27 -6.80 -9.11
CA ARG A 66 -1.21 -6.86 -8.07
C ARG A 66 -1.61 -7.72 -6.88
N GLY A 67 -2.90 -7.80 -6.59
CA GLY A 67 -3.46 -8.71 -5.60
C GLY A 67 -3.21 -10.16 -5.98
N GLN A 68 -3.55 -10.54 -7.22
CA GLN A 68 -3.36 -11.89 -7.76
C GLN A 68 -1.90 -12.27 -7.90
N GLU A 69 -1.04 -11.38 -8.41
CA GLU A 69 0.41 -11.61 -8.51
C GLU A 69 0.99 -11.98 -7.14
N ARG A 70 0.68 -11.20 -6.09
CA ARG A 70 1.08 -11.53 -4.71
C ARG A 70 0.50 -12.84 -4.18
N ARG A 71 -0.65 -13.32 -4.69
CA ARG A 71 -1.18 -14.63 -4.30
C ARG A 71 -0.45 -15.76 -5.02
N ALA A 72 -0.05 -15.54 -6.27
CA ALA A 72 0.65 -16.51 -7.09
C ALA A 72 2.11 -16.68 -6.64
N GLU A 73 2.76 -15.59 -6.25
CA GLU A 73 4.15 -15.58 -5.75
C GLU A 73 4.28 -16.00 -4.26
N GLY A 74 3.17 -16.13 -3.55
CA GLY A 74 3.16 -16.42 -2.11
C GLY A 74 3.46 -17.88 -1.80
N THR A 75 4.03 -18.13 -0.61
CA THR A 75 4.32 -19.49 -0.13
C THR A 75 3.05 -20.21 0.36
N GLU A 76 3.11 -21.55 0.47
CA GLU A 76 2.00 -22.35 1.01
C GLU A 76 1.65 -21.93 2.45
N GLU A 77 2.66 -21.57 3.26
CA GLU A 77 2.44 -21.06 4.63
C GLU A 77 1.70 -19.71 4.62
N GLN A 78 2.08 -18.78 3.76
CA GLN A 78 1.39 -17.50 3.60
C GLN A 78 -0.05 -17.71 3.12
N ARG A 79 -0.27 -18.68 2.21
CA ARG A 79 -1.60 -19.07 1.74
C ARG A 79 -2.44 -19.62 2.87
N ASN A 80 -1.91 -20.56 3.66
CA ASN A 80 -2.61 -21.20 4.76
C ASN A 80 -2.96 -20.21 5.87
N SER A 81 -2.02 -19.34 6.24
CA SER A 81 -2.27 -18.25 7.21
C SER A 81 -3.38 -17.32 6.72
N ARG A 82 -3.35 -16.90 5.44
CA ARG A 82 -4.42 -16.08 4.86
C ARG A 82 -5.78 -16.79 4.87
N LEU A 83 -5.83 -18.08 4.53
CA LEU A 83 -7.07 -18.86 4.55
C LEU A 83 -7.63 -18.98 5.98
N ALA A 84 -6.78 -19.23 6.97
CA ALA A 84 -7.19 -19.28 8.38
C ALA A 84 -7.81 -17.96 8.86
N VAL A 85 -7.17 -16.82 8.54
CA VAL A 85 -7.71 -15.49 8.87
C VAL A 85 -9.06 -15.23 8.18
N MET A 86 -9.22 -15.63 6.92
CA MET A 86 -10.49 -15.50 6.21
C MET A 86 -11.59 -16.38 6.82
N ALA A 87 -11.27 -17.62 7.19
CA ALA A 87 -12.21 -18.54 7.84
C ALA A 87 -12.68 -17.97 9.19
N GLN A 88 -11.75 -17.49 10.02
CA GLN A 88 -12.06 -16.86 11.31
C GLN A 88 -12.95 -15.62 11.12
N ARG A 89 -12.62 -14.74 10.16
CA ARG A 89 -13.44 -13.56 9.87
C ARG A 89 -14.84 -13.94 9.38
N GLY A 90 -14.95 -15.01 8.60
CA GLY A 90 -16.24 -15.53 8.14
C GLY A 90 -17.08 -16.16 9.25
N GLN A 91 -16.44 -16.79 10.24
CA GLN A 91 -17.12 -17.28 11.45
C GLN A 91 -17.61 -16.10 12.31
N ARG A 92 -16.75 -15.12 12.56
CA ARG A 92 -17.10 -13.91 13.33
C ARG A 92 -18.28 -13.16 12.73
N ARG A 93 -18.28 -12.93 11.41
CA ARG A 93 -19.41 -12.26 10.73
C ARG A 93 -20.72 -13.04 10.84
N ARG A 94 -20.66 -14.38 10.87
CA ARG A 94 -21.85 -15.22 11.05
C ARG A 94 -22.37 -15.14 12.49
N ALA A 95 -21.50 -15.05 13.47
CA ALA A 95 -21.87 -14.89 14.89
C ALA A 95 -22.34 -13.46 15.23
N GLU A 96 -21.82 -12.43 14.56
CA GLU A 96 -22.26 -11.03 14.74
C GLU A 96 -23.58 -10.72 14.02
N GLY A 97 -24.01 -11.56 13.08
CA GLY A 97 -25.27 -11.41 12.35
C GLY A 97 -26.45 -12.18 12.95
N THR A 98 -26.31 -12.70 14.18
CA THR A 98 -27.30 -13.53 14.88
C THR A 98 -27.88 -12.85 16.14
N ASP A 99 -27.92 -11.52 16.17
CA ASP A 99 -28.68 -10.71 17.15
C ASP A 99 -29.89 -10.05 16.48
#